data_AF-A0A4V0XG17-F1
#
_entry.id   AF-A0A4V0XG17-F1
#
_cell.length_a   1.000
_cell.length_b   1.000
_cell.length_c   1.000
_cell.angle_alpha   90.00
_cell.angle_beta   90.00
_cell.angle_gamma   90.00
#
_symmetry.space_group_name_H-M   'P 1'
#
loop_
_entity.id
_entity.type
_entity.pdbx_description
1 polymer ?
#
loop_
_entity_poly.entity_id
_entity_poly.type
_entity_poly.pdbx_seq_one_letter_code
_entity_poly.pdbx_strand_id
1 'polypeptide(L)'
;MGFFLLLACGPDIRSLYEEERTHALTLASDVPADWQPDLVVAIGEEALGRAVTVAASEALESQSRPVNIELPLGANATLRPKLKVKSAVLSPGQGCESCVHFELDVRGDVSWSLGALGGSFPARLAVGGQLQVGVEDRTRVVARPFKIGKVELESGELGGLRANPSAALQDWVRAAVGTSLPPIPIADLGGGELPVRLLRVKTGEHALRVEVLTNVPGARAATVPDPSPEALILGLSETALSGLLRREAFEKGTVAMDVAVDPRAIDVEGNAFHLNLRLWRLVGSGWWRDYDVMGTLALNGGKIALKAGSVEETAASSGAELVDPLAALAQTQILEAIATNLERTLPGSAGEKVGGVKLRAVVTGVRGVGETLLVDAQLRVRASGE
;
A
#
# COMPACT_ATOMS: atom_id res chain seq x y z
N MET A 1 -31.58 57.79 30.03
CA MET A 1 -30.47 56.82 29.92
C MET A 1 -30.99 55.61 29.17
N GLY A 2 -30.79 55.58 27.85
CA GLY A 2 -31.20 54.45 27.01
C GLY A 2 -30.06 53.44 26.95
N PHE A 3 -30.27 52.26 27.54
CA PHE A 3 -29.39 51.10 27.38
C PHE A 3 -29.60 50.59 25.95
N PHE A 4 -28.72 50.99 25.02
CA PHE A 4 -28.60 50.33 23.73
C PHE A 4 -28.06 48.92 24.01
N LEU A 5 -28.98 47.96 24.11
CA LEU A 5 -28.68 46.54 23.97
C LEU A 5 -28.12 46.36 22.55
N LEU A 6 -26.81 46.43 22.42
CA LEU A 6 -26.08 45.86 21.30
C LEU A 6 -26.37 44.36 21.34
N LEU A 7 -27.47 43.96 20.69
CA LEU A 7 -27.69 42.59 20.24
C LEU A 7 -26.56 42.31 19.26
N ALA A 8 -25.41 41.90 19.80
CA ALA A 8 -24.32 41.37 19.01
C ALA A 8 -24.91 40.17 18.25
N CYS A 9 -25.16 40.35 16.97
CA CYS A 9 -25.45 39.24 16.07
C CYS A 9 -24.26 38.29 16.16
N GLY A 10 -24.41 37.22 16.94
CA GLY A 10 -23.45 36.14 16.94
C GLY A 10 -23.23 35.67 15.50
N PRO A 11 -22.03 35.20 15.15
CA PRO A 11 -21.76 34.68 13.82
C PRO A 11 -22.79 33.61 13.46
N ASP A 12 -23.37 33.71 12.27
CA ASP A 12 -24.27 32.71 11.72
C ASP A 12 -23.57 31.34 11.71
N ILE A 13 -24.19 30.31 12.31
CA ILE A 13 -23.65 28.95 12.39
C ILE A 13 -23.26 28.44 11.00
N ARG A 14 -24.01 28.84 9.97
CA ARG A 14 -23.69 28.47 8.59
C ARG A 14 -22.37 29.08 8.12
N SER A 15 -22.08 30.33 8.49
CA SER A 15 -20.81 30.97 8.14
C SER A 15 -19.64 30.28 8.81
N LEU A 16 -19.77 29.88 10.08
CA LEU A 16 -18.75 29.13 10.80
C LEU A 16 -18.51 27.75 10.16
N TYR A 17 -19.59 27.05 9.80
CA TYR A 17 -19.48 25.77 9.10
C TYR A 17 -18.76 25.89 7.75
N GLU A 18 -19.09 26.89 6.93
CA GLU A 18 -18.44 27.06 5.63
C GLU A 18 -16.97 27.48 5.75
N GLU A 19 -16.60 28.22 6.79
CA GLU A 19 -15.19 28.53 7.10
C GLU A 19 -14.41 27.25 7.42
N GLU A 20 -14.94 26.42 8.31
CA GLU A 20 -14.32 25.15 8.71
C GLU A 20 -14.27 24.15 7.55
N ARG A 21 -15.34 24.08 6.75
CA ARG A 21 -15.37 23.30 5.52
C ARG A 21 -14.31 23.78 4.54
N THR A 22 -14.20 25.08 4.31
CA THR A 22 -13.19 25.65 3.40
C THR A 22 -11.78 25.31 3.88
N HIS A 23 -11.53 25.45 5.19
CA HIS A 23 -10.25 25.09 5.79
C HIS A 23 -9.94 23.59 5.62
N ALA A 24 -10.88 22.70 5.92
CA ALA A 24 -10.67 21.25 5.80
C ALA A 24 -10.48 20.76 4.36
N LEU A 25 -11.10 21.43 3.39
CA LEU A 25 -10.96 21.12 1.97
C LEU A 25 -9.72 21.80 1.33
N THR A 26 -9.02 22.65 2.08
CA THR A 26 -7.80 23.31 1.60
C THR A 26 -6.68 22.29 1.44
N LEU A 27 -6.06 22.28 0.26
CA LEU A 27 -4.94 21.40 -0.05
C LEU A 27 -3.61 22.08 0.21
N ALA A 28 -2.65 21.35 0.78
CA ALA A 28 -1.28 21.82 0.93
C ALA A 28 -0.60 21.94 -0.44
N SER A 29 -0.28 23.16 -0.88
CA SER A 29 0.32 23.40 -2.21
C SER A 29 1.84 23.19 -2.25
N ASP A 30 2.57 23.61 -1.22
CA ASP A 30 4.02 23.75 -1.29
C ASP A 30 4.74 22.59 -0.59
N VAL A 31 5.69 21.96 -1.28
CA VAL A 31 6.53 20.89 -0.73
C VAL A 31 7.80 21.48 -0.10
N PRO A 32 8.05 21.28 1.21
CA PRO A 32 9.34 21.60 1.81
C PRO A 32 10.48 20.74 1.25
N ALA A 33 11.67 21.31 1.08
CA ALA A 33 12.83 20.58 0.57
C ALA A 33 13.21 19.37 1.46
N ASP A 34 12.95 19.48 2.76
CA ASP A 34 13.22 18.50 3.82
C ASP A 34 11.96 17.76 4.29
N TRP A 35 10.97 17.60 3.39
CA TRP A 35 9.70 17.00 3.73
C TRP A 35 9.86 15.63 4.43
N GLN A 36 9.00 15.42 5.43
CA GLN A 36 8.90 14.19 6.18
C GLN A 36 7.62 13.46 5.78
N PRO A 37 7.64 12.12 5.68
CA PRO A 37 6.46 11.37 5.32
C PRO A 37 5.45 11.38 6.45
N ASP A 38 4.18 11.64 6.13
CA ASP A 38 3.05 11.50 7.04
C ASP A 38 2.33 10.14 6.85
N LEU A 39 2.75 9.36 5.85
CA LEU A 39 2.39 7.97 5.65
C LEU A 39 3.61 7.18 5.18
N VAL A 40 3.85 6.02 5.79
CA VAL A 40 4.96 5.13 5.42
C VAL A 40 4.46 3.69 5.30
N VAL A 41 4.75 3.03 4.18
CA VAL A 41 4.55 1.59 4.01
C VAL A 41 5.91 0.90 4.00
N ALA A 42 6.17 0.07 5.00
CA ALA A 42 7.37 -0.74 5.10
C ALA A 42 7.04 -2.21 4.79
N ILE A 43 7.72 -2.79 3.81
CA ILE A 43 7.52 -4.18 3.37
C ILE A 43 8.83 -4.94 3.61
N GLY A 44 8.76 -6.00 4.42
CA GLY A 44 9.91 -6.86 4.69
C GLY A 44 10.40 -7.60 3.45
N GLU A 45 11.69 -7.90 3.42
CA GLU A 45 12.38 -8.49 2.27
C GLU A 45 11.79 -9.83 1.80
N GLU A 46 11.38 -10.72 2.70
CA GLU A 46 10.77 -12.01 2.33
C GLU A 46 9.36 -11.83 1.77
N ALA A 47 8.58 -10.88 2.30
CA ALA A 47 7.27 -10.53 1.75
C ALA A 47 7.38 -10.04 0.30
N LEU A 48 8.33 -9.16 0.03
CA LEU A 48 8.60 -8.66 -1.31
C LEU A 48 9.21 -9.76 -2.20
N GLY A 49 10.10 -10.60 -1.68
CA GLY A 49 10.69 -11.73 -2.39
C GLY A 49 9.64 -12.74 -2.87
N ARG A 50 8.60 -13.01 -2.07
CA ARG A 50 7.45 -13.83 -2.50
C ARG A 50 6.69 -13.20 -3.67
N ALA A 51 6.45 -11.88 -3.64
CA ALA A 51 5.79 -11.17 -4.73
C ALA A 51 6.59 -11.27 -6.04
N VAL A 52 7.91 -11.04 -5.97
CA VAL A 52 8.83 -11.19 -7.11
C VAL A 52 8.86 -12.63 -7.62
N THR A 53 8.90 -13.62 -6.73
CA THR A 53 8.92 -15.05 -7.08
C THR A 53 7.69 -15.44 -7.90
N VAL A 54 6.49 -15.01 -7.49
CA VAL A 54 5.25 -15.32 -8.20
C VAL A 54 5.22 -14.62 -9.56
N ALA A 55 5.50 -13.32 -9.60
CA ALA A 55 5.51 -12.55 -10.85
C ALA A 55 6.50 -13.11 -11.88
N ALA A 56 7.72 -13.45 -11.43
CA ALA A 56 8.75 -14.01 -12.30
C ALA A 56 8.43 -15.43 -12.75
N SER A 57 7.77 -16.24 -11.91
CA SER A 57 7.31 -17.57 -12.31
C SER A 57 6.26 -17.49 -13.43
N GLU A 58 5.28 -16.59 -13.30
CA GLU A 58 4.28 -16.38 -14.34
C GLU A 58 4.90 -15.87 -15.65
N ALA A 59 5.87 -14.96 -15.56
CA ALA A 59 6.61 -14.47 -16.73
C ALA A 59 7.35 -15.61 -17.45
N LEU A 60 8.04 -16.49 -16.73
CA LEU A 60 8.73 -17.66 -17.31
C LEU A 60 7.75 -18.64 -17.95
N GLU A 61 6.63 -18.94 -17.30
CA GLU A 61 5.61 -19.86 -17.82
C GLU A 61 4.94 -19.32 -19.10
N SER A 62 4.69 -18.01 -19.16
CA SER A 62 4.15 -17.34 -20.35
C SER A 62 5.09 -17.41 -21.57
N GLN A 63 6.40 -17.59 -21.33
CA GLN A 63 7.45 -17.64 -22.34
C GLN A 63 7.86 -19.07 -22.75
N SER A 64 6.97 -20.05 -22.60
CA SER A 64 7.15 -21.48 -22.90
C SER A 64 7.45 -21.83 -24.39
N ARG A 65 7.91 -20.87 -25.18
CA ARG A 65 8.35 -21.04 -26.56
C ARG A 65 9.59 -21.95 -26.63
N PRO A 66 9.66 -22.85 -27.61
CA PRO A 66 10.86 -23.67 -27.81
C PRO A 66 12.09 -22.81 -28.17
N VAL A 67 13.24 -23.19 -27.63
CA VAL A 67 14.54 -22.58 -27.93
C VAL A 67 15.30 -23.50 -28.87
N ASN A 68 15.65 -23.01 -30.06
CA ASN A 68 16.45 -23.80 -31.01
C ASN A 68 17.94 -23.55 -30.77
N ILE A 69 18.71 -24.62 -30.72
CA ILE A 69 20.17 -24.59 -30.61
C ILE A 69 20.79 -25.31 -31.80
N GLU A 70 21.79 -24.69 -32.40
CA GLU A 70 22.61 -25.33 -33.42
C GLU A 70 23.72 -26.13 -32.73
N LEU A 71 23.80 -27.40 -33.05
CA LEU A 71 24.80 -28.33 -32.54
C LEU A 71 26.00 -28.38 -33.50
N PRO A 72 27.17 -28.86 -33.02
CA PRO A 72 28.27 -29.20 -33.90
C PRO A 72 27.77 -30.10 -35.06
N LEU A 73 28.30 -29.88 -36.27
CA LEU A 73 27.91 -30.58 -37.51
C LEU A 73 26.57 -30.13 -38.13
N GLY A 74 26.01 -28.99 -37.71
CA GLY A 74 24.84 -28.36 -38.36
C GLY A 74 23.50 -29.01 -38.01
N ALA A 75 23.46 -29.85 -36.97
CA ALA A 75 22.22 -30.43 -36.48
C ALA A 75 21.49 -29.44 -35.57
N ASN A 76 20.15 -29.41 -35.60
CA ASN A 76 19.35 -28.52 -34.76
C ASN A 76 18.67 -29.30 -33.64
N ALA A 77 18.93 -28.93 -32.40
CA ALA A 77 18.16 -29.39 -31.25
C ALA A 77 17.16 -28.31 -30.81
N THR A 78 16.00 -28.75 -30.35
CA THR A 78 14.97 -27.88 -29.78
C THR A 78 14.85 -28.17 -28.30
N LEU A 79 15.01 -27.14 -27.49
CA LEU A 79 14.79 -27.16 -26.04
C LEU A 79 13.40 -26.62 -25.73
N ARG A 80 12.71 -27.21 -24.75
CA ARG A 80 11.43 -26.76 -24.21
C ARG A 80 11.57 -26.64 -22.69
N PRO A 81 11.97 -25.46 -22.19
CA PRO A 81 12.14 -25.24 -20.76
C PRO A 81 10.78 -25.23 -20.05
N LYS A 82 10.67 -25.98 -18.97
CA LYS A 82 9.56 -25.93 -18.00
C LYS A 82 10.13 -25.52 -16.65
N LEU A 83 10.49 -24.24 -16.56
CA LEU A 83 11.20 -23.66 -15.43
C LEU A 83 10.25 -22.79 -14.58
N LYS A 84 10.42 -22.83 -13.26
CA LYS A 84 9.69 -21.99 -12.30
C LYS A 84 10.67 -21.34 -11.35
N VAL A 85 10.32 -20.16 -10.83
CA VAL A 85 11.10 -19.53 -9.77
C VAL A 85 10.73 -20.18 -8.44
N LYS A 86 11.73 -20.64 -7.68
CA LYS A 86 11.54 -21.25 -6.36
C LYS A 86 11.61 -20.22 -5.25
N SER A 87 12.52 -19.27 -5.37
CA SER A 87 12.69 -18.19 -4.42
C SER A 87 13.32 -16.99 -5.10
N ALA A 88 13.11 -15.82 -4.50
CA ALA A 88 13.79 -14.59 -4.81
C ALA A 88 14.37 -14.02 -3.51
N VAL A 89 15.67 -13.77 -3.49
CA VAL A 89 16.33 -13.02 -2.42
C VAL A 89 16.50 -11.60 -2.89
N LEU A 90 16.18 -10.64 -2.01
CA LEU A 90 16.26 -9.22 -2.30
C LEU A 90 17.31 -8.57 -1.40
N SER A 91 18.00 -7.57 -1.93
CA SER A 91 18.95 -6.79 -1.17
C SER A 91 19.02 -5.35 -1.68
N PRO A 92 19.56 -4.41 -0.88
CA PRO A 92 19.73 -3.03 -1.31
C PRO A 92 20.50 -2.91 -2.63
N GLY A 93 19.95 -2.16 -3.59
CA GLY A 93 20.66 -1.85 -4.84
C GLY A 93 21.83 -0.90 -4.60
N GLN A 94 22.94 -1.09 -5.31
CA GLN A 94 24.04 -0.14 -5.34
C GLN A 94 23.90 0.82 -6.53
N GLY A 95 24.15 2.12 -6.29
CA GLY A 95 24.23 3.13 -7.35
C GLY A 95 22.89 3.73 -7.81
N CYS A 96 21.77 3.40 -7.16
CA CYS A 96 20.49 4.08 -7.37
C CYS A 96 19.62 4.02 -6.09
N GLU A 97 19.02 5.15 -5.72
CA GLU A 97 18.29 5.32 -4.46
C GLU A 97 17.02 4.45 -4.36
N SER A 98 16.38 4.16 -5.50
CA SER A 98 15.13 3.40 -5.58
C SER A 98 15.31 2.03 -6.25
N CYS A 99 16.51 1.44 -6.14
CA CYS A 99 16.78 0.12 -6.69
C CYS A 99 16.83 -0.97 -5.63
N VAL A 100 16.39 -2.15 -6.04
CA VAL A 100 16.47 -3.38 -5.26
C VAL A 100 17.22 -4.40 -6.10
N HIS A 101 18.31 -4.96 -5.58
CA HIS A 101 18.96 -6.11 -6.20
C HIS A 101 18.11 -7.35 -5.93
N PHE A 102 18.05 -8.25 -6.91
CA PHE A 102 17.35 -9.52 -6.74
C PHE A 102 18.20 -10.67 -7.26
N GLU A 103 18.05 -11.83 -6.61
CA GLU A 103 18.60 -13.11 -7.04
C GLU A 103 17.47 -14.15 -7.06
N LEU A 104 17.19 -14.72 -8.24
CA LEU A 104 16.17 -15.75 -8.42
C LEU A 104 16.82 -17.13 -8.50
N ASP A 105 16.32 -18.09 -7.73
CA ASP A 105 16.61 -19.52 -7.91
C ASP A 105 15.54 -20.13 -8.82
N VAL A 106 15.91 -20.38 -10.07
CA VAL A 106 15.02 -20.93 -11.09
C VAL A 106 15.29 -22.42 -11.26
N ARG A 107 14.26 -23.25 -11.14
CA ARG A 107 14.38 -24.71 -11.23
C ARG A 107 13.30 -25.33 -12.10
N GLY A 108 13.62 -26.46 -12.73
CA GLY A 108 12.65 -27.28 -13.43
C GLY A 108 13.31 -28.22 -14.44
N ASP A 109 12.52 -28.71 -15.38
CA ASP A 109 13.00 -29.64 -16.40
C ASP A 109 13.09 -28.96 -17.75
N VAL A 110 14.13 -29.29 -18.51
CA VAL A 110 14.28 -28.88 -19.91
C VAL A 110 14.13 -30.13 -20.76
N SER A 111 13.00 -30.24 -21.46
CA SER A 111 12.83 -31.27 -22.48
C SER A 111 13.61 -30.88 -23.73
N TRP A 112 14.22 -31.83 -24.42
CA TRP A 112 14.96 -31.58 -25.64
C TRP A 112 14.62 -32.62 -26.71
N SER A 113 14.76 -32.22 -27.97
CA SER A 113 14.61 -33.10 -29.13
C SER A 113 15.64 -32.78 -30.21
N LEU A 114 16.22 -33.81 -30.82
CA LEU A 114 17.16 -33.77 -31.93
C LEU A 114 16.72 -34.81 -32.97
N GLY A 115 15.90 -34.38 -33.94
CA GLY A 115 15.24 -35.31 -34.87
C GLY A 115 14.34 -36.31 -34.13
N ALA A 116 14.62 -37.61 -34.25
CA ALA A 116 13.90 -38.68 -33.56
C ALA A 116 14.41 -38.94 -32.12
N LEU A 117 15.56 -38.36 -31.74
CA LEU A 117 16.10 -38.47 -30.39
C LEU A 117 15.50 -37.39 -29.50
N GLY A 118 15.34 -37.69 -28.22
CA GLY A 118 14.88 -36.72 -27.24
C GLY A 118 15.06 -37.20 -25.82
N GLY A 119 14.86 -36.29 -24.88
CA GLY A 119 14.97 -36.56 -23.46
C GLY A 119 14.61 -35.34 -22.62
N SER A 120 14.91 -35.40 -21.34
CA SER A 120 14.78 -34.28 -20.41
C SER A 120 15.94 -34.29 -19.42
N PHE A 121 16.34 -33.10 -18.98
CA PHE A 121 17.28 -32.96 -17.88
C PHE A 121 16.79 -31.91 -16.89
N PRO A 122 17.09 -32.07 -15.59
CA PRO A 122 16.83 -31.04 -14.60
C PRO A 122 17.80 -29.87 -14.84
N ALA A 123 17.28 -28.65 -14.76
CA ALA A 123 18.07 -27.44 -14.84
C ALA A 123 17.86 -26.58 -13.60
N ARG A 124 18.95 -25.98 -13.13
CA ARG A 124 18.95 -24.98 -12.07
C ARG A 124 19.72 -23.75 -12.53
N LEU A 125 19.07 -22.59 -12.47
CA LEU A 125 19.66 -21.32 -12.83
C LEU A 125 19.59 -20.33 -11.68
N ALA A 126 20.70 -19.63 -11.44
CA ALA A 126 20.74 -18.44 -10.59
C ALA A 126 20.65 -17.20 -11.49
N VAL A 127 19.66 -16.34 -11.26
CA VAL A 127 19.40 -15.13 -12.06
C VAL A 127 19.52 -13.89 -11.18
N GLY A 128 20.61 -13.15 -11.33
CA GLY A 128 20.84 -11.90 -10.62
C GLY A 128 20.43 -10.68 -11.45
N GLY A 129 19.79 -9.69 -10.84
CA GLY A 129 19.37 -8.46 -11.53
C GLY A 129 19.05 -7.29 -10.59
N GLN A 130 18.51 -6.22 -11.15
CA GLN A 130 18.05 -5.05 -10.40
C GLN A 130 16.62 -4.72 -10.83
N LEU A 131 15.78 -4.45 -9.84
CA LEU A 131 14.47 -3.83 -10.00
C LEU A 131 14.61 -2.34 -9.72
N GLN A 132 14.07 -1.52 -10.61
CA GLN A 132 13.83 -0.10 -10.33
C GLN A 132 12.42 0.05 -9.78
N VAL A 133 12.32 0.60 -8.57
CA VAL A 133 11.05 0.95 -7.97
C VAL A 133 10.69 2.39 -8.34
N GLY A 134 9.47 2.57 -8.81
CA GLY A 134 8.95 3.87 -9.21
C GLY A 134 7.46 3.99 -8.95
N VAL A 135 6.93 5.18 -9.26
CA VAL A 135 5.51 5.50 -9.14
C VAL A 135 4.89 5.63 -10.53
N GLU A 136 3.81 4.91 -10.76
CA GLU A 136 2.90 5.03 -11.88
C GLU A 136 1.62 5.74 -11.43
N ASP A 137 1.03 6.55 -12.30
CA ASP A 137 -0.28 7.20 -12.08
C ASP A 137 -0.41 7.96 -10.74
N ARG A 138 0.72 8.46 -10.20
CA ARG A 138 0.90 9.17 -8.92
C ARG A 138 0.67 8.36 -7.63
N THR A 139 -0.07 7.26 -7.69
CA THR A 139 -0.46 6.49 -6.50
C THR A 139 0.10 5.08 -6.49
N ARG A 140 0.40 4.52 -7.66
CA ARG A 140 0.79 3.12 -7.78
C ARG A 140 2.29 2.97 -7.73
N VAL A 141 2.78 2.24 -6.74
CA VAL A 141 4.19 1.88 -6.62
C VAL A 141 4.42 0.55 -7.32
N VAL A 142 5.33 0.54 -8.29
CA VAL A 142 5.70 -0.65 -9.04
C VAL A 142 7.19 -0.90 -9.01
N ALA A 143 7.59 -2.17 -9.03
CA ALA A 143 8.95 -2.57 -9.32
C ALA A 143 9.02 -3.07 -10.77
N ARG A 144 9.94 -2.51 -11.56
CA ARG A 144 10.19 -2.93 -12.94
C ARG A 144 11.59 -3.52 -13.08
N PRO A 145 11.79 -4.56 -13.90
CA PRO A 145 13.14 -5.02 -14.24
C PRO A 145 13.92 -3.87 -14.88
N PHE A 146 15.06 -3.53 -14.29
CA PHE A 146 15.97 -2.50 -14.82
C PHE A 146 17.16 -3.12 -15.54
N LYS A 147 17.78 -4.13 -14.92
CA LYS A 147 18.96 -4.80 -15.47
C LYS A 147 18.97 -6.27 -15.06
N ILE A 148 19.20 -7.16 -16.02
CA ILE A 148 19.55 -8.55 -15.74
C ILE A 148 21.06 -8.67 -15.84
N GLY A 149 21.70 -9.08 -14.77
CA GLY A 149 23.14 -9.25 -14.68
C GLY A 149 23.55 -10.67 -15.04
N LYS A 150 23.80 -11.47 -14.01
CA LYS A 150 24.36 -12.82 -14.13
C LYS A 150 23.24 -13.84 -14.30
N VAL A 151 23.42 -14.77 -15.24
CA VAL A 151 22.61 -15.99 -15.33
C VAL A 151 23.57 -17.17 -15.33
N GLU A 152 23.54 -17.99 -14.29
CA GLU A 152 24.42 -19.16 -14.16
C GLU A 152 23.62 -20.43 -14.28
N LEU A 153 24.05 -21.36 -15.14
CA LEU A 153 23.47 -22.70 -15.19
C LEU A 153 24.32 -23.60 -14.31
N GLU A 154 23.77 -24.07 -13.20
CA GLU A 154 24.50 -24.93 -12.25
C GLU A 154 24.56 -26.39 -12.74
N SER A 155 23.56 -26.84 -13.49
CA SER A 155 23.47 -28.21 -14.00
C SER A 155 22.61 -28.29 -15.26
N GLY A 156 23.02 -29.16 -16.19
CA GLY A 156 22.27 -29.47 -17.39
C GLY A 156 23.15 -30.14 -18.45
N GLU A 157 22.95 -31.44 -18.67
CA GLU A 157 23.64 -32.18 -19.73
C GLU A 157 22.62 -32.74 -20.73
N LEU A 158 22.89 -32.53 -22.02
CA LEU A 158 22.10 -33.08 -23.12
C LEU A 158 22.46 -34.56 -23.36
N GLY A 159 22.12 -35.43 -22.41
CA GLY A 159 22.21 -36.88 -22.59
C GLY A 159 23.57 -37.39 -23.10
N GLY A 160 24.68 -36.84 -22.60
CA GLY A 160 26.04 -37.21 -23.01
C GLY A 160 26.60 -36.50 -24.25
N LEU A 161 25.80 -35.66 -24.94
CA LEU A 161 26.31 -34.78 -25.98
C LEU A 161 27.13 -33.65 -25.34
N ARG A 162 28.34 -33.39 -25.84
CA ARG A 162 29.20 -32.26 -25.43
C ARG A 162 28.65 -30.88 -25.82
N ALA A 163 27.37 -30.80 -26.17
CA ALA A 163 26.70 -29.55 -26.45
C ALA A 163 26.40 -28.84 -25.13
N ASN A 164 26.82 -27.58 -25.01
CA ASN A 164 26.56 -26.77 -23.84
C ASN A 164 25.28 -25.94 -24.07
N PRO A 165 24.11 -26.33 -23.52
CA PRO A 165 22.88 -25.56 -23.69
C PRO A 165 22.90 -24.24 -22.90
N SER A 166 23.95 -23.97 -22.11
CA SER A 166 23.99 -22.83 -21.19
C SER A 166 23.75 -21.49 -21.86
N ALA A 167 24.41 -21.20 -23.00
CA ALA A 167 24.28 -19.89 -23.65
C ALA A 167 22.83 -19.63 -24.10
N ALA A 168 22.22 -20.61 -24.77
CA ALA A 168 20.85 -20.49 -25.25
C ALA A 168 19.81 -20.41 -24.12
N LEU A 169 20.00 -21.18 -23.04
CA LEU A 169 19.14 -21.10 -21.86
C LEU A 169 19.33 -19.78 -21.11
N GLN A 170 20.57 -19.28 -20.99
CA GLN A 170 20.87 -17.99 -20.39
C GLN A 170 20.20 -16.85 -21.17
N ASP A 171 20.30 -16.86 -22.50
CA ASP A 171 19.68 -15.83 -23.34
C ASP A 171 18.16 -15.92 -23.31
N TRP A 172 17.59 -17.13 -23.30
CA TRP A 172 16.15 -17.32 -23.12
C TRP A 172 15.68 -16.78 -21.75
N VAL A 173 16.38 -17.09 -20.65
CA VAL A 173 16.03 -16.56 -19.32
C VAL A 173 16.18 -15.04 -19.27
N ARG A 174 17.26 -14.47 -19.83
CA ARG A 174 17.45 -13.01 -19.91
C ARG A 174 16.33 -12.35 -20.69
N ALA A 175 15.91 -12.94 -21.81
CA ALA A 175 14.79 -12.43 -22.59
C ALA A 175 13.49 -12.54 -21.78
N ALA A 176 13.19 -13.71 -21.21
CA ALA A 176 11.95 -13.94 -20.46
C ALA A 176 11.83 -13.02 -19.24
N VAL A 177 12.86 -12.95 -18.39
CA VAL A 177 12.85 -12.08 -17.20
C VAL A 177 13.03 -10.61 -17.57
N GLY A 178 13.93 -10.29 -18.50
CA GLY A 178 14.26 -8.89 -18.83
C GLY A 178 13.19 -8.18 -19.65
N THR A 179 12.47 -8.89 -20.52
CA THR A 179 11.46 -8.28 -21.42
C THR A 179 10.03 -8.60 -21.07
N SER A 180 9.78 -9.71 -20.37
CA SER A 180 8.42 -10.21 -20.13
C SER A 180 8.01 -10.23 -18.67
N LEU A 181 8.90 -9.87 -17.73
CA LEU A 181 8.50 -9.65 -16.35
C LEU A 181 7.62 -8.39 -16.29
N PRO A 182 6.31 -8.51 -16.02
CA PRO A 182 5.45 -7.35 -15.92
C PRO A 182 5.86 -6.49 -14.72
N PRO A 183 5.47 -5.20 -14.70
CA PRO A 183 5.61 -4.38 -13.49
C PRO A 183 4.98 -5.11 -12.30
N ILE A 184 5.76 -5.27 -11.23
CA ILE A 184 5.34 -5.94 -10.01
C ILE A 184 4.68 -4.88 -9.14
N PRO A 185 3.37 -5.01 -8.83
CA PRO A 185 2.73 -4.08 -7.90
C PRO A 185 3.39 -4.23 -6.54
N ILE A 186 3.78 -3.12 -5.92
CA ILE A 186 4.26 -3.09 -4.53
C ILE A 186 3.13 -2.59 -3.64
N ALA A 187 2.54 -1.46 -4.03
CA ALA A 187 1.44 -0.83 -3.32
C ALA A 187 0.62 0.03 -4.30
N ASP A 188 -0.69 0.14 -4.05
CA ASP A 188 -1.52 1.19 -4.65
C ASP A 188 -1.96 2.13 -3.53
N LEU A 189 -1.26 3.25 -3.41
CA LEU A 189 -1.42 4.24 -2.35
C LEU A 189 -2.31 5.36 -2.86
N GLY A 190 -3.60 5.10 -2.97
CA GLY A 190 -4.48 6.08 -3.61
C GLY A 190 -5.89 5.62 -3.93
N GLY A 191 -6.41 4.61 -3.25
CA GLY A 191 -7.80 4.21 -3.43
C GLY A 191 -8.74 5.41 -3.25
N GLY A 192 -9.34 5.88 -4.36
CA GLY A 192 -10.39 6.90 -4.47
C GLY A 192 -10.04 8.32 -4.01
N GLU A 193 -9.50 8.47 -2.81
CA GLU A 193 -9.57 9.73 -2.05
C GLU A 193 -8.31 10.06 -1.25
N LEU A 194 -7.32 9.16 -1.15
CA LEU A 194 -6.05 9.49 -0.48
C LEU A 194 -5.25 10.48 -1.37
N PRO A 195 -5.16 11.76 -1.01
CA PRO A 195 -4.58 12.78 -1.86
C PRO A 195 -3.06 12.77 -1.68
N VAL A 196 -2.37 11.97 -2.48
CA VAL A 196 -0.89 11.89 -2.49
C VAL A 196 -0.30 13.16 -3.11
N ARG A 197 0.57 13.84 -2.38
CA ARG A 197 1.33 14.99 -2.85
C ARG A 197 2.68 14.60 -3.42
N LEU A 198 3.42 13.81 -2.65
CA LEU A 198 4.71 13.25 -3.04
C LEU A 198 4.84 11.83 -2.53
N LEU A 199 5.70 11.10 -3.22
CA LEU A 199 6.05 9.74 -2.88
C LEU A 199 7.51 9.54 -3.22
N ARG A 200 8.25 8.91 -2.31
CA ARG A 200 9.60 8.39 -2.59
C ARG A 200 9.73 6.98 -2.05
N VAL A 201 10.64 6.23 -2.65
CA VAL A 201 10.94 4.86 -2.23
C VAL A 201 12.38 4.83 -1.74
N LYS A 202 12.58 4.22 -0.57
CA LYS A 202 13.89 3.95 0.01
C LYS A 202 14.05 2.46 0.21
N THR A 203 15.20 1.95 -0.19
CA THR A 203 15.58 0.57 0.12
C THR A 203 16.43 0.57 1.39
N GLY A 204 15.93 -0.06 2.46
CA GLY A 204 16.69 -0.35 3.68
C GLY A 204 17.30 -1.74 3.64
N GLU A 205 18.10 -2.09 4.65
CA GLU A 205 18.81 -3.37 4.72
C GLU A 205 17.87 -4.58 4.63
N HIS A 206 16.71 -4.52 5.30
CA HIS A 206 15.75 -5.63 5.40
C HIS A 206 14.33 -5.29 4.91
N ALA A 207 14.13 -4.09 4.36
CA ALA A 207 12.80 -3.61 4.01
C ALA A 207 12.81 -2.59 2.88
N LEU A 208 11.76 -2.64 2.06
CA LEU A 208 11.41 -1.56 1.15
C LEU A 208 10.47 -0.59 1.88
N ARG A 209 10.84 0.69 1.94
CA ARG A 209 10.01 1.75 2.52
C ARG A 209 9.46 2.63 1.42
N VAL A 210 8.15 2.70 1.30
CA VAL A 210 7.45 3.71 0.52
C VAL A 210 7.05 4.82 1.47
N GLU A 211 7.61 6.00 1.26
CA GLU A 211 7.36 7.20 2.04
C GLU A 211 6.45 8.13 1.24
N VAL A 212 5.34 8.54 1.84
CA VAL A 212 4.30 9.37 1.22
C VAL A 212 4.11 10.64 2.03
N LEU A 213 3.87 11.73 1.31
CA LEU A 213 3.41 13.00 1.84
C LEU A 213 2.00 13.24 1.30
N THR A 214 1.00 13.30 2.17
CA THR A 214 -0.37 13.63 1.78
C THR A 214 -0.54 15.14 1.53
N ASN A 215 -1.70 15.52 0.98
CA ASN A 215 -2.09 16.92 0.84
C ASN A 215 -2.67 17.53 2.13
N VAL A 216 -2.59 16.85 3.28
CA VAL A 216 -3.08 17.37 4.56
C VAL A 216 -2.13 18.46 5.07
N PRO A 217 -2.58 19.72 5.23
CA PRO A 217 -1.75 20.79 5.74
C PRO A 217 -1.30 20.52 7.18
N GLY A 218 0.00 20.71 7.47
CA GLY A 218 0.54 20.57 8.82
C GLY A 218 0.61 19.14 9.35
N ALA A 219 0.43 18.12 8.48
CA ALA A 219 0.62 16.73 8.88
C ALA A 219 2.04 16.49 9.42
N ARG A 220 2.12 15.77 10.54
CA ARG A 220 3.36 15.40 11.21
C ARG A 220 3.96 14.15 10.58
N ALA A 221 5.25 13.93 10.85
CA ALA A 221 5.96 12.76 10.36
C ALA A 221 5.41 11.47 10.99
N ALA A 222 5.09 10.48 10.17
CA ALA A 222 4.82 9.12 10.61
C ALA A 222 6.12 8.38 10.92
N THR A 223 6.17 7.70 12.07
CA THR A 223 7.33 6.88 12.46
C THR A 223 6.97 5.41 12.36
N VAL A 224 7.71 4.65 11.54
CA VAL A 224 7.50 3.21 11.34
C VAL A 224 8.75 2.43 11.74
N PRO A 225 8.63 1.43 12.65
CA PRO A 225 9.74 0.55 13.00
C PRO A 225 10.15 -0.31 11.80
N ASP A 226 11.34 -0.90 11.85
CA ASP A 226 11.72 -1.88 10.82
C ASP A 226 10.79 -3.12 10.90
N PRO A 227 10.17 -3.52 9.79
CA PRO A 227 9.29 -4.69 9.78
C PRO A 227 10.13 -5.96 9.91
N SER A 228 9.55 -7.01 10.50
CA SER A 228 10.12 -8.36 10.35
C SER A 228 10.13 -8.78 8.87
N PRO A 229 11.00 -9.72 8.44
CA PRO A 229 11.16 -10.07 7.02
C PRO A 229 9.87 -10.44 6.29
N GLU A 230 8.90 -11.08 6.97
CA GLU A 230 7.62 -11.50 6.39
C GLU A 230 6.51 -10.45 6.49
N ALA A 231 6.72 -9.36 7.23
CA ALA A 231 5.66 -8.42 7.61
C ALA A 231 5.55 -7.23 6.65
N LEU A 232 4.37 -6.63 6.68
CA LEU A 232 4.06 -5.34 6.10
C LEU A 232 3.59 -4.44 7.24
N ILE A 233 4.13 -3.24 7.35
CA ILE A 233 3.69 -2.25 8.34
C ILE A 233 3.30 -0.97 7.59
N LEU A 234 2.09 -0.50 7.82
CA LEU A 234 1.64 0.84 7.42
C LEU A 234 1.68 1.73 8.66
N GLY A 235 2.39 2.85 8.60
CA GLY A 235 2.28 3.93 9.57
C GLY A 235 1.60 5.13 8.95
N LEU A 236 0.64 5.70 9.67
CA LEU A 236 -0.06 6.91 9.29
C LEU A 236 -0.02 7.90 10.46
N SER A 237 0.41 9.13 10.21
CA SER A 237 0.33 10.18 11.22
C SER A 237 -1.12 10.42 11.62
N GLU A 238 -1.37 10.56 12.91
CA GLU A 238 -2.70 10.87 13.45
C GLU A 238 -3.25 12.20 12.93
N THR A 239 -2.36 13.18 12.71
CA THR A 239 -2.73 14.46 12.09
C THR A 239 -3.12 14.31 10.63
N ALA A 240 -2.42 13.46 9.87
CA ALA A 240 -2.81 13.14 8.50
C ALA A 240 -4.14 12.39 8.47
N LEU A 241 -4.31 11.37 9.33
CA LEU A 241 -5.57 10.63 9.45
C LEU A 241 -6.74 11.58 9.77
N SER A 242 -6.59 12.45 10.77
CA SER A 242 -7.59 13.45 11.14
C SER A 242 -7.96 14.34 9.95
N GLY A 243 -6.97 14.90 9.25
CA GLY A 243 -7.21 15.76 8.10
C GLY A 243 -7.93 15.06 6.94
N LEU A 244 -7.58 13.80 6.66
CA LEU A 244 -8.25 12.99 5.65
C LEU A 244 -9.71 12.72 6.00
N LEU A 245 -9.98 12.30 7.24
CA LEU A 245 -11.34 12.05 7.74
C LEU A 245 -12.18 13.32 7.71
N ARG A 246 -11.58 14.44 8.07
CA ARG A 246 -12.23 15.74 8.09
C ARG A 246 -12.65 16.14 6.68
N ARG A 247 -11.74 16.03 5.72
CA ARG A 247 -12.01 16.28 4.31
C ARG A 247 -13.17 15.41 3.80
N GLU A 248 -13.08 14.10 3.99
CA GLU A 248 -14.13 13.16 3.54
C GLU A 248 -15.50 13.50 4.16
N ALA A 249 -15.53 13.80 5.46
CA ALA A 249 -16.77 14.16 6.15
C ALA A 249 -17.41 15.44 5.56
N PHE A 250 -16.60 16.45 5.23
CA PHE A 250 -17.07 17.68 4.58
C PHE A 250 -17.42 17.52 3.09
N GLU A 251 -16.75 16.61 2.36
CA GLU A 251 -17.11 16.25 0.99
C GLU A 251 -18.45 15.50 0.96
N LYS A 252 -18.69 14.60 1.91
CA LYS A 252 -19.95 13.89 2.10
C LYS A 252 -21.10 14.82 2.50
N GLY A 253 -20.82 15.86 3.28
CA GLY A 253 -21.80 16.84 3.74
C GLY A 253 -22.66 16.31 4.89
N THR A 254 -23.95 16.65 4.90
CA THR A 254 -24.86 16.25 5.99
C THR A 254 -25.20 14.76 5.91
N VAL A 255 -25.19 14.05 7.03
CA VAL A 255 -25.47 12.61 7.10
C VAL A 255 -26.94 12.30 7.40
N ALA A 256 -27.50 12.88 8.46
CA ALA A 256 -28.86 12.62 8.93
C ALA A 256 -29.40 13.83 9.70
N MET A 257 -30.69 14.11 9.56
CA MET A 257 -31.36 15.25 10.22
C MET A 257 -30.64 16.59 10.00
N ASP A 258 -30.05 16.77 8.82
CA ASP A 258 -29.27 17.95 8.43
C ASP A 258 -28.06 18.24 9.35
N VAL A 259 -27.51 17.17 9.95
CA VAL A 259 -26.27 17.22 10.73
C VAL A 259 -25.09 16.82 9.87
N ALA A 260 -24.08 17.68 9.81
CA ALA A 260 -22.75 17.38 9.28
C ALA A 260 -21.79 17.01 10.41
N VAL A 261 -20.78 16.21 10.08
CA VAL A 261 -19.81 15.65 11.03
C VAL A 261 -18.45 16.24 10.73
N ASP A 262 -17.72 16.63 11.77
CA ASP A 262 -16.38 17.22 11.68
C ASP A 262 -15.44 16.54 12.70
N PRO A 263 -14.71 15.47 12.30
CA PRO A 263 -13.68 14.86 13.15
C PRO A 263 -12.47 15.79 13.22
N ARG A 264 -12.27 16.44 14.38
CA ARG A 264 -11.23 17.46 14.52
C ARG A 264 -9.86 16.87 14.84
N ALA A 265 -9.82 15.78 15.60
CA ALA A 265 -8.60 15.09 15.99
C ALA A 265 -8.90 13.64 16.36
N ILE A 266 -7.98 12.73 16.06
CA ILE A 266 -7.95 11.37 16.59
C ILE A 266 -6.57 11.08 17.16
N ASP A 267 -6.52 10.69 18.42
CA ASP A 267 -5.32 10.22 19.10
C ASP A 267 -5.46 8.72 19.35
N VAL A 268 -4.40 7.95 19.11
CA VAL A 268 -4.38 6.50 19.30
C VAL A 268 -3.22 6.12 20.20
N GLU A 269 -3.52 5.42 21.30
CA GLU A 269 -2.48 4.91 22.21
C GLU A 269 -2.70 3.43 22.46
N GLY A 270 -1.74 2.60 22.04
CA GLY A 270 -1.93 1.15 22.07
C GLY A 270 -3.15 0.78 21.24
N ASN A 271 -4.15 0.12 21.84
CA ASN A 271 -5.41 -0.21 21.17
C ASN A 271 -6.58 0.71 21.58
N ALA A 272 -6.33 1.80 22.30
CA ALA A 272 -7.35 2.78 22.66
C ALA A 272 -7.30 3.94 21.66
N PHE A 273 -8.45 4.57 21.41
CA PHE A 273 -8.51 5.83 20.68
C PHE A 273 -9.34 6.87 21.43
N HIS A 274 -8.99 8.13 21.21
CA HIS A 274 -9.77 9.31 21.58
C HIS A 274 -10.03 10.12 20.32
N LEU A 275 -11.30 10.25 19.94
CA LEU A 275 -11.75 11.02 18.79
C LEU A 275 -12.49 12.25 19.28
N ASN A 276 -11.99 13.44 18.91
CA ASN A 276 -12.67 14.70 19.12
C ASN A 276 -13.54 15.03 17.90
N LEU A 277 -14.84 15.15 18.13
CA LEU A 277 -15.86 15.25 17.08
C LEU A 277 -16.72 16.49 17.28
N ARG A 278 -16.91 17.28 16.22
CA ARG A 278 -17.93 18.33 16.19
C ARG A 278 -19.10 17.92 15.30
N LEU A 279 -20.31 18.12 15.78
CA LEU A 279 -21.54 17.98 14.99
C LEU A 279 -22.10 19.36 14.66
N TRP A 280 -22.53 19.55 13.43
CA TRP A 280 -23.09 20.80 12.92
C TRP A 280 -24.51 20.59 12.42
N ARG A 281 -25.51 21.22 13.04
CA ARG A 281 -26.86 21.29 12.46
C ARG A 281 -27.00 22.59 11.68
N LEU A 282 -27.30 22.49 10.40
CA LEU A 282 -27.32 23.66 9.49
C LEU A 282 -28.72 24.22 9.21
N VAL A 283 -29.78 23.52 9.64
CA VAL A 283 -31.17 23.93 9.44
C VAL A 283 -31.75 24.62 10.69
N GLY A 284 -32.64 25.57 10.47
CA GLY A 284 -33.29 26.34 11.53
C GLY A 284 -32.38 27.44 12.07
N SER A 285 -32.30 27.58 13.40
CA SER A 285 -31.34 28.49 14.05
C SER A 285 -29.89 27.99 13.99
N GLY A 286 -29.69 26.73 13.60
CA GLY A 286 -28.40 26.05 13.58
C GLY A 286 -27.81 25.85 14.98
N TRP A 287 -26.88 24.90 15.09
CA TRP A 287 -26.04 24.74 16.28
C TRP A 287 -24.81 23.89 15.99
N TRP A 288 -23.84 23.91 16.90
CA TRP A 288 -22.77 22.92 16.94
C TRP A 288 -22.59 22.36 18.35
N ARG A 289 -22.06 21.13 18.43
CA ARG A 289 -21.70 20.44 19.67
C ARG A 289 -20.40 19.69 19.50
N ASP A 290 -19.53 19.73 20.50
CA ASP A 290 -18.27 19.00 20.57
C ASP A 290 -18.42 17.79 21.48
N TYR A 291 -17.87 16.68 21.03
CA TYR A 291 -17.88 15.40 21.71
C TYR A 291 -16.48 14.81 21.79
N ASP A 292 -16.18 14.20 22.92
CA ASP A 292 -15.05 13.31 23.08
C ASP A 292 -15.55 11.87 23.07
N VAL A 293 -15.11 11.12 22.06
CA VAL A 293 -15.44 9.71 21.87
C VAL A 293 -14.21 8.90 22.23
N MET A 294 -14.28 8.14 23.33
CA MET A 294 -13.23 7.21 23.72
C MET A 294 -13.62 5.80 23.33
N GLY A 295 -12.68 5.01 22.84
CA GLY A 295 -12.96 3.66 22.39
C GLY A 295 -11.73 2.78 22.24
N THR A 296 -11.95 1.66 21.57
CA THR A 296 -10.91 0.67 21.30
C THR A 296 -10.86 0.30 19.82
N LEU A 297 -9.67 0.05 19.31
CA LEU A 297 -9.43 -0.59 18.04
C LEU A 297 -9.37 -2.10 18.25
N ALA A 298 -10.08 -2.83 17.40
CA ALA A 298 -10.10 -4.28 17.39
C ALA A 298 -9.95 -4.77 15.96
N LEU A 299 -9.51 -6.02 15.81
CA LEU A 299 -9.55 -6.74 14.54
C LEU A 299 -10.72 -7.70 14.54
N ASN A 300 -11.59 -7.60 13.53
CA ASN A 300 -12.71 -8.50 13.36
C ASN A 300 -12.66 -9.15 11.98
N GLY A 301 -12.22 -10.41 11.90
CA GLY A 301 -12.07 -11.11 10.62
C GLY A 301 -11.00 -10.52 9.70
N GLY A 302 -9.92 -9.96 10.27
CA GLY A 302 -8.83 -9.31 9.50
C GLY A 302 -9.18 -7.90 9.00
N LYS A 303 -10.28 -7.34 9.49
CA LYS A 303 -10.72 -5.96 9.25
C LYS A 303 -10.51 -5.11 10.49
N ILE A 304 -10.18 -3.84 10.30
CA ILE A 304 -10.04 -2.89 11.39
C ILE A 304 -11.44 -2.48 11.83
N ALA A 305 -11.75 -2.57 13.11
CA ALA A 305 -13.01 -2.15 13.68
C ALA A 305 -12.76 -1.22 14.86
N LEU A 306 -13.39 -0.04 14.84
CA LEU A 306 -13.35 0.88 15.97
C LEU A 306 -14.66 0.73 16.74
N LYS A 307 -14.56 0.56 18.06
CA LYS A 307 -15.70 0.45 18.96
C LYS A 307 -15.59 1.53 20.03
N ALA A 308 -16.53 2.47 20.04
CA ALA A 308 -16.61 3.43 21.15
C ALA A 308 -17.03 2.72 22.45
N GLY A 309 -16.43 3.19 23.55
CA GLY A 309 -16.79 2.84 24.91
C GLY A 309 -17.62 3.95 25.57
N SER A 310 -17.20 5.21 25.43
CA SER A 310 -17.89 6.37 26.00
C SER A 310 -17.92 7.54 25.02
N VAL A 311 -18.95 8.37 25.18
CA VAL A 311 -19.13 9.63 24.46
C VAL A 311 -19.52 10.69 25.47
N GLU A 312 -18.76 11.77 25.55
CA GLU A 312 -19.01 12.89 26.44
C GLU A 312 -19.15 14.17 25.64
N GLU A 313 -20.18 14.96 25.90
CA GLU A 313 -20.31 16.31 25.32
C GLU A 313 -19.43 17.28 26.10
N THR A 314 -18.51 17.96 25.41
CA THR A 314 -17.52 18.83 26.04
C THR A 314 -17.76 20.31 25.80
N ALA A 315 -18.44 20.66 24.71
CA ALA A 315 -18.86 22.04 24.44
C ALA A 315 -20.07 22.08 23.53
N ALA A 316 -20.82 23.19 23.57
CA ALA A 316 -21.96 23.41 22.71
C ALA A 316 -22.19 24.90 22.45
N SER A 317 -22.82 25.23 21.32
CA SER A 317 -23.29 26.59 21.04
C SER A 317 -24.57 26.93 21.84
N SER A 318 -24.89 28.21 21.99
CA SER A 318 -26.03 28.69 22.80
C SER A 318 -27.43 28.25 22.35
N GLY A 319 -27.56 27.51 21.23
CA GLY A 319 -28.82 26.99 20.68
C GLY A 319 -28.99 25.47 20.77
N ALA A 320 -28.08 24.79 21.48
CA ALA A 320 -28.02 23.33 21.58
C ALA A 320 -28.69 22.83 22.88
N GLU A 321 -30.02 22.83 22.97
CA GLU A 321 -30.74 22.55 24.24
C GLU A 321 -31.08 21.07 24.55
N LEU A 322 -30.93 20.12 23.62
CA LEU A 322 -31.29 18.70 23.84
C LEU A 322 -30.20 17.70 23.46
N VAL A 323 -29.86 16.79 24.39
CA VAL A 323 -28.93 15.66 24.17
C VAL A 323 -29.48 14.75 23.06
N ASP A 324 -28.69 14.56 22.00
CA ASP A 324 -29.19 14.05 20.73
C ASP A 324 -28.77 12.59 20.46
N PRO A 325 -29.70 11.64 20.22
CA PRO A 325 -29.36 10.30 19.70
C PRO A 325 -28.57 10.33 18.38
N LEU A 326 -28.49 11.48 17.70
CA LEU A 326 -27.61 11.70 16.55
C LEU A 326 -26.13 11.53 16.86
N ALA A 327 -25.67 11.77 18.10
CA ALA A 327 -24.27 11.56 18.46
C ALA A 327 -23.84 10.10 18.24
N ALA A 328 -24.67 9.14 18.65
CA ALA A 328 -24.42 7.71 18.46
C ALA A 328 -24.42 7.29 16.98
N LEU A 329 -25.31 7.89 16.17
CA LEU A 329 -25.39 7.61 14.73
C LEU A 329 -24.18 8.18 13.98
N ALA A 330 -23.84 9.45 14.23
CA ALA A 330 -22.68 10.11 13.62
C ALA A 330 -21.38 9.39 13.99
N GLN A 331 -21.26 8.97 15.25
CA GLN A 331 -20.15 8.19 15.75
C GLN A 331 -20.01 6.85 14.99
N THR A 332 -21.10 6.10 14.78
CA THR A 332 -21.01 4.82 14.05
C THR A 332 -20.52 5.04 12.62
N GLN A 333 -21.04 6.06 11.92
CA GLN A 333 -20.62 6.35 10.55
C GLN A 333 -19.17 6.80 10.44
N ILE A 334 -18.68 7.66 11.36
CA ILE A 334 -17.29 8.11 11.31
C ILE A 334 -16.33 6.98 11.65
N LEU A 335 -16.66 6.12 12.62
CA LEU A 335 -15.83 4.96 12.96
C LEU A 335 -15.75 3.96 11.79
N GLU A 336 -16.84 3.76 11.06
CA GLU A 336 -16.86 2.96 9.82
C GLU A 336 -16.04 3.60 8.70
N ALA A 337 -16.11 4.93 8.53
CA ALA A 337 -15.29 5.66 7.57
C ALA A 337 -13.79 5.53 7.89
N ILE A 338 -13.41 5.68 9.17
CA ILE A 338 -12.03 5.45 9.64
C ILE A 338 -11.55 4.05 9.27
N ALA A 339 -12.32 3.03 9.66
CA ALA A 339 -11.99 1.64 9.35
C ALA A 339 -11.83 1.42 7.83
N THR A 340 -12.75 1.95 7.03
CA THR A 340 -12.75 1.79 5.57
C THR A 340 -11.53 2.46 4.93
N ASN A 341 -11.16 3.67 5.36
CA ASN A 341 -9.99 4.36 4.80
C ASN A 341 -8.68 3.70 5.17
N LEU A 342 -8.54 3.24 6.42
CA LEU A 342 -7.37 2.48 6.83
C LEU A 342 -7.24 1.19 6.00
N GLU A 343 -8.35 0.48 5.76
CA GLU A 343 -8.36 -0.70 4.89
C GLU A 343 -7.95 -0.36 3.45
N ARG A 344 -8.51 0.70 2.86
CA ARG A 344 -8.19 1.12 1.49
C ARG A 344 -6.74 1.56 1.31
N THR A 345 -6.11 2.05 2.37
CA THR A 345 -4.72 2.50 2.35
C THR A 345 -3.72 1.33 2.34
N LEU A 346 -4.15 0.13 2.74
CA LEU A 346 -3.29 -1.04 2.74
C LEU A 346 -3.04 -1.59 1.33
N PRO A 347 -1.79 -1.97 0.99
CA PRO A 347 -1.47 -2.61 -0.27
C PRO A 347 -2.30 -3.87 -0.55
N GLY A 348 -2.95 -3.93 -1.72
CA GLY A 348 -3.72 -5.10 -2.15
C GLY A 348 -5.05 -5.32 -1.40
N SER A 349 -5.56 -4.32 -0.68
CA SER A 349 -6.86 -4.38 0.00
C SER A 349 -8.04 -4.64 -0.94
N ALA A 350 -7.96 -4.14 -2.19
CA ALA A 350 -8.95 -4.38 -3.24
C ALA A 350 -8.79 -5.74 -3.96
N GLY A 351 -7.80 -6.57 -3.58
CA GLY A 351 -7.50 -7.82 -4.28
C GLY A 351 -7.07 -7.58 -5.73
N GLU A 352 -6.31 -6.51 -5.94
CA GLU A 352 -5.87 -6.04 -7.25
C GLU A 352 -5.09 -7.14 -7.99
N LYS A 353 -5.40 -7.30 -9.28
CA LYS A 353 -4.65 -8.16 -10.20
C LYS A 353 -3.75 -7.26 -11.02
N VAL A 354 -2.43 -7.37 -10.85
CA VAL A 354 -1.47 -6.65 -11.68
C VAL A 354 -0.41 -7.62 -12.14
N GLY A 355 -0.19 -7.69 -13.46
CA GLY A 355 0.83 -8.56 -14.03
C GLY A 355 0.61 -10.05 -13.77
N GLY A 356 -0.64 -10.48 -13.59
CA GLY A 356 -0.97 -11.87 -13.22
C GLY A 356 -0.85 -12.17 -11.72
N VAL A 357 -0.30 -11.28 -10.90
CA VAL A 357 -0.20 -11.50 -9.45
C VAL A 357 -1.39 -10.87 -8.73
N LYS A 358 -1.96 -11.62 -7.78
CA LYS A 358 -2.94 -11.12 -6.82
C LYS A 358 -2.27 -10.93 -5.46
N LEU A 359 -2.15 -9.68 -5.05
CA LEU A 359 -1.66 -9.31 -3.72
C LEU A 359 -2.82 -9.04 -2.78
N ARG A 360 -2.68 -9.48 -1.52
CA ARG A 360 -3.63 -9.17 -0.45
C ARG A 360 -2.90 -9.00 0.87
N ALA A 361 -2.90 -7.78 1.41
CA ALA A 361 -2.55 -7.57 2.81
C ALA A 361 -3.65 -8.12 3.72
N VAL A 362 -3.26 -8.86 4.74
CA VAL A 362 -4.14 -9.33 5.82
C VAL A 362 -3.70 -8.65 7.09
N VAL A 363 -4.55 -7.80 7.66
CA VAL A 363 -4.24 -7.08 8.90
C VAL A 363 -4.12 -8.06 10.06
N THR A 364 -3.01 -7.99 10.77
CA THR A 364 -2.69 -8.81 11.95
C THR A 364 -2.60 -8.00 13.23
N GLY A 365 -2.39 -6.68 13.14
CA GLY A 365 -2.37 -5.78 14.29
C GLY A 365 -2.74 -4.35 13.91
N VAL A 366 -3.29 -3.62 14.87
CA VAL A 366 -3.46 -2.16 14.78
C VAL A 366 -3.14 -1.57 16.14
N ARG A 367 -2.31 -0.52 16.17
CA ARG A 367 -1.92 0.14 17.41
C ARG A 367 -1.41 1.56 17.19
N GLY A 368 -1.61 2.43 18.16
CA GLY A 368 -0.97 3.74 18.22
C GLY A 368 0.38 3.68 18.94
N VAL A 369 1.38 4.35 18.38
CA VAL A 369 2.72 4.49 18.96
C VAL A 369 3.20 5.92 18.75
N GLY A 370 3.25 6.70 19.82
CA GLY A 370 3.47 8.15 19.69
C GLY A 370 2.31 8.77 18.92
N GLU A 371 2.61 9.56 17.89
CA GLU A 371 1.61 10.26 17.06
C GLU A 371 1.37 9.54 15.71
N THR A 372 1.58 8.22 15.70
CA THR A 372 1.47 7.38 14.51
C THR A 372 0.60 6.17 14.80
N LEU A 373 -0.41 5.97 13.97
CA LEU A 373 -1.17 4.74 13.89
C LEU A 373 -0.39 3.72 13.04
N LEU A 374 -0.02 2.61 13.65
CA LEU A 374 0.59 1.46 13.00
C LEU A 374 -0.46 0.39 12.69
N VAL A 375 -0.43 -0.10 11.45
CA VAL A 375 -1.20 -1.25 10.99
C VAL A 375 -0.21 -2.33 10.56
N ASP A 376 -0.12 -3.38 11.36
CA ASP A 376 0.69 -4.56 11.07
C ASP A 376 -0.14 -5.51 10.17
N ALA A 377 0.46 -6.01 9.10
CA ALA A 377 -0.19 -6.90 8.15
C ALA A 377 0.77 -7.96 7.60
N GLN A 378 0.20 -9.03 7.05
CA GLN A 378 0.91 -10.04 6.28
C GLN A 378 0.54 -9.96 4.80
N LEU A 379 1.54 -9.87 3.93
CA LEU A 379 1.32 -9.87 2.48
C LEU A 379 1.14 -11.32 1.99
N ARG A 380 -0.07 -11.63 1.53
CA ARG A 380 -0.38 -12.87 0.82
C ARG A 380 -0.28 -12.63 -0.69
N VAL A 381 0.46 -13.51 -1.35
CA VAL A 381 0.73 -13.46 -2.78
C VAL A 381 0.16 -14.71 -3.43
N ARG A 382 -0.61 -14.57 -4.50
CA ARG A 382 -1.11 -15.69 -5.31
C ARG A 382 -1.02 -15.38 -6.81
N ALA A 383 -0.90 -16.43 -7.63
CA ALA A 383 -1.09 -16.32 -9.06
C ALA A 383 -2.57 -16.03 -9.39
N SER A 384 -2.87 -15.29 -10.45
CA SER A 384 -4.25 -14.85 -10.77
C SER A 384 -5.18 -15.96 -11.25
N GLY A 385 -4.62 -17.14 -11.55
CA GLY A 385 -5.32 -18.35 -11.98
C GLY A 385 -5.69 -19.32 -10.87
N GLU A 386 -5.28 -19.05 -9.62
CA GLU A 386 -5.61 -19.82 -8.40
C GLU A 386 -6.58 -19.06 -7.49
#